data_AF-A0A9D5SJZ6-F1
#
_entry.id   AF-A0A9D5SJZ6-F1
#
_cell.length_a   1.000
_cell.length_b   1.000
_cell.length_c   1.000
_cell.angle_alpha   90.00
_cell.angle_beta   90.00
_cell.angle_gamma   90.00
#
_symmetry.space_group_name_H-M   'P 1'
#
loop_
_entity.id
_entity.type
_entity.pdbx_description
1 polymer ?
#
loop_
_entity_poly.entity_id
_entity_poly.type
_entity_poly.pdbx_seq_one_letter_code
_entity_poly.pdbx_strand_id
1 'polypeptide(L)'
;MPALIIFASVILIIAAEEIVRRTPKKKGISGGLDWRIKKGVLTLSGKGPMENFSSGNRAPWGVRIREIVIGEGVTTIGENAFAGCERLVSVTIPENVSRIESHAFAYCDNLSEVIIETAKEKIKIGSGVFPENCSVVYKAH
;
A
#
# COMPACT_ATOMS: atom_id res chain seq x y z
N MET A 1 43.89 -2.63 35.14
CA MET A 1 42.47 -3.03 35.16
C MET A 1 41.78 -2.55 33.87
N PRO A 2 41.73 -3.34 32.78
CA PRO A 2 41.05 -2.97 31.55
C PRO A 2 39.75 -3.77 31.41
N ALA A 3 38.68 -3.30 32.06
CA ALA A 3 37.33 -3.87 31.91
C ALA A 3 36.29 -2.84 31.44
N LEU A 4 36.63 -1.54 31.38
CA LEU A 4 35.66 -0.48 31.05
C LEU A 4 35.51 -0.18 29.55
N ILE A 5 36.42 -0.63 28.67
CA ILE A 5 36.40 -0.25 27.25
C ILE A 5 35.49 -1.18 26.41
N ILE A 6 35.20 -2.39 26.89
CA ILE A 6 34.38 -3.37 26.14
C ILE A 6 32.87 -3.09 26.27
N PHE A 7 32.41 -2.50 27.39
CA PHE A 7 30.98 -2.25 27.61
C PHE A 7 30.39 -1.10 26.76
N ALA A 8 31.17 -0.05 26.46
CA ALA A 8 30.69 1.06 25.65
C ALA A 8 30.43 0.64 24.18
N SER A 9 31.26 -0.24 23.64
CA SER A 9 31.16 -0.72 22.25
C SER A 9 29.97 -1.65 22.02
N VAL A 10 29.60 -2.48 23.01
CA VAL A 10 28.45 -3.40 22.91
C VAL A 10 27.12 -2.64 23.02
N ILE A 11 27.03 -1.61 23.88
CA ILE A 11 25.82 -0.78 24.01
C ILE A 11 25.52 -0.02 22.71
N LEU A 12 26.55 0.49 22.01
CA LEU A 12 26.37 1.19 20.73
C LEU A 12 25.84 0.28 19.61
N ILE A 13 26.28 -0.99 19.58
CA ILE A 13 25.83 -2.00 18.61
C ILE A 13 24.37 -2.40 18.89
N ILE A 14 24.01 -2.64 20.15
CA ILE A 14 22.61 -2.95 20.53
C ILE A 14 21.67 -1.79 20.17
N ALA A 15 22.09 -0.54 20.43
CA ALA A 15 21.31 0.64 20.05
C ALA A 15 21.13 0.74 18.53
N ALA A 16 22.17 0.45 17.73
CA ALA A 16 22.08 0.46 16.27
C ALA A 16 21.11 -0.62 15.75
N GLU A 17 21.15 -1.84 16.27
CA GLU A 17 20.23 -2.92 15.88
C GLU A 17 18.77 -2.61 16.27
N GLU A 18 18.55 -2.01 17.44
CA GLU A 18 17.22 -1.61 17.89
C GLU A 18 16.67 -0.43 17.07
N ILE A 19 17.53 0.49 16.64
CA ILE A 19 17.20 1.59 15.72
C ILE A 19 16.80 1.04 14.33
N VAL A 20 17.52 0.04 13.80
CA VAL A 20 17.17 -0.60 12.52
C VAL A 20 15.76 -1.22 12.57
N ARG A 21 15.40 -1.90 13.67
CA ARG A 21 14.07 -2.49 13.87
C ARG A 21 12.93 -1.47 13.90
N ARG A 22 13.22 -0.21 14.24
CA ARG A 22 12.23 0.88 14.34
C ARG A 22 12.05 1.69 13.05
N THR A 23 12.87 1.45 12.03
CA THR A 23 12.71 2.15 10.75
C THR A 23 11.51 1.63 9.96
N PRO A 24 10.60 2.50 9.48
CA PRO A 24 9.53 2.06 8.59
C PRO A 24 10.13 1.39 7.36
N LYS A 25 9.68 0.16 7.06
CA LYS A 25 10.07 -0.52 5.82
C LYS A 25 9.67 0.35 4.64
N LYS A 26 10.62 0.56 3.71
CA LYS A 26 10.40 1.33 2.47
C LYS A 26 10.29 0.44 1.23
N LYS A 27 10.44 -0.87 1.38
CA LYS A 27 10.30 -1.86 0.32
C LYS A 27 10.05 -3.26 0.90
N GLY A 28 9.51 -4.16 0.08
CA GLY A 28 9.34 -5.56 0.43
C GLY A 28 8.53 -6.31 -0.62
N ILE A 29 8.07 -7.51 -0.25
CA ILE A 29 7.18 -8.35 -1.04
C ILE A 29 5.93 -8.64 -0.18
N SER A 30 4.74 -8.63 -0.80
CA SER A 30 3.48 -9.11 -0.20
C SER A 30 2.60 -9.70 -1.29
N GLY A 31 1.99 -10.86 -1.05
CA GLY A 31 1.19 -11.57 -2.06
C GLY A 31 1.94 -11.88 -3.37
N GLY A 32 3.27 -11.98 -3.36
CA GLY A 32 4.08 -12.15 -4.58
C GLY A 32 4.29 -10.88 -5.41
N LEU A 33 3.83 -9.73 -4.94
CA LEU A 33 4.07 -8.41 -5.54
C LEU A 33 5.19 -7.68 -4.78
N ASP A 34 6.08 -7.04 -5.55
CA ASP A 34 7.08 -6.13 -5.02
C ASP A 34 6.44 -4.77 -4.73
N TRP A 35 6.76 -4.22 -3.55
CA TRP A 35 6.33 -2.88 -3.18
C TRP A 35 7.52 -2.01 -2.76
N ARG A 36 7.44 -0.72 -3.06
CA ARG A 36 8.44 0.28 -2.65
C ARG A 36 7.80 1.63 -2.39
N ILE A 37 8.28 2.34 -1.37
CA ILE A 37 7.89 3.70 -1.05
C ILE A 37 9.08 4.64 -1.27
N LYS A 38 8.87 5.67 -2.09
CA LYS A 38 9.83 6.77 -2.28
C LYS A 38 9.11 8.10 -2.18
N LYS A 39 9.53 8.94 -1.22
CA LYS A 39 8.94 10.27 -0.97
C LYS A 39 7.40 10.25 -0.84
N GLY A 40 6.81 9.20 -0.24
CA GLY A 40 5.36 9.07 -0.05
C GLY A 40 4.61 8.49 -1.24
N VAL A 41 5.30 8.15 -2.33
CA VAL A 41 4.74 7.42 -3.48
C VAL A 41 4.96 5.93 -3.26
N LEU A 42 3.88 5.15 -3.23
CA LEU A 42 3.92 3.70 -3.23
C LEU A 42 3.92 3.18 -4.67
N THR A 43 4.88 2.34 -5.01
CA THR A 43 4.93 1.64 -6.31
C THR A 43 4.77 0.16 -6.07
N LEU A 44 3.82 -0.45 -6.78
CA LEU A 44 3.54 -1.89 -6.77
C LEU A 44 3.91 -2.47 -8.13
N SER A 45 4.67 -3.55 -8.14
CA SER A 45 5.11 -4.24 -9.35
C SER A 45 5.08 -5.75 -9.16
N GLY A 46 5.22 -6.50 -10.26
CA GLY A 46 5.03 -7.94 -10.27
C GLY A 46 3.73 -8.31 -10.97
N LYS A 47 3.33 -9.58 -10.85
CA LYS A 47 2.15 -10.12 -11.54
C LYS A 47 1.26 -10.87 -10.57
N GLY A 48 -0.04 -10.63 -10.65
CA GLY A 48 -1.07 -11.38 -9.91
C GLY A 48 -1.89 -10.52 -8.95
N PRO A 49 -2.70 -11.18 -8.09
CA PRO A 49 -3.57 -10.49 -7.15
C PRO A 49 -2.78 -9.94 -5.96
N MET A 50 -3.19 -8.79 -5.42
CA MET A 50 -2.76 -8.37 -4.09
C MET A 50 -3.32 -9.30 -3.01
N GLU A 51 -2.61 -9.38 -1.89
CA GLU A 51 -3.07 -10.06 -0.67
C GLU A 51 -4.25 -9.30 -0.02
N ASN A 52 -5.14 -10.03 0.67
CA ASN A 52 -6.18 -9.43 1.49
C ASN A 52 -5.65 -9.12 2.90
N PHE A 53 -5.98 -7.93 3.39
CA PHE A 53 -5.53 -7.43 4.68
C PHE A 53 -6.71 -7.31 5.66
N SER A 54 -6.38 -7.39 6.95
CA SER A 54 -7.33 -7.33 8.06
C SER A 54 -6.68 -6.70 9.29
N SER A 55 -7.41 -6.63 10.41
CA SER A 55 -6.89 -6.08 11.66
C SER A 55 -5.61 -6.77 12.15
N GLY A 56 -5.50 -8.09 11.94
CA GLY A 56 -4.33 -8.91 12.30
C GLY A 56 -3.26 -9.00 11.22
N ASN A 57 -3.59 -8.65 9.97
CA ASN A 57 -2.66 -8.65 8.83
C ASN A 57 -2.75 -7.31 8.10
N ARG A 58 -2.02 -6.29 8.56
CA ARG A 58 -2.07 -4.96 7.96
C ARG A 58 -1.14 -4.88 6.74
N ALA A 59 -1.54 -4.07 5.77
CA ALA A 59 -0.71 -3.81 4.60
C ALA A 59 0.67 -3.26 4.99
N PRO A 60 1.77 -3.79 4.41
CA PRO A 60 3.12 -3.50 4.88
C PRO A 60 3.64 -2.10 4.52
N TRP A 61 2.95 -1.39 3.62
CA TRP A 61 3.28 -0.02 3.22
C TRP A 61 2.75 1.06 4.19
N GLY A 62 1.85 0.70 5.11
CA GLY A 62 1.24 1.64 6.06
C GLY A 62 0.35 2.70 5.39
N VAL A 63 -0.09 3.69 6.18
CA VAL A 63 -1.20 4.60 5.81
C VAL A 63 -0.75 6.00 5.37
N ARG A 64 0.56 6.29 5.35
CA ARG A 64 1.10 7.64 5.10
C ARG A 64 1.46 7.91 3.64
N ILE A 65 0.92 7.11 2.73
CA ILE A 65 1.13 7.25 1.28
C ILE A 65 0.24 8.37 0.73
N ARG A 66 0.73 9.10 -0.27
CA ARG A 66 -0.01 10.19 -0.93
C ARG A 66 -0.34 9.91 -2.39
N GLU A 67 0.30 8.89 -2.95
CA GLU A 67 0.22 8.51 -4.35
C GLU A 67 0.51 7.02 -4.46
N ILE A 68 -0.19 6.35 -5.38
CA ILE A 68 -0.05 4.93 -5.66
C ILE A 68 0.19 4.76 -7.16
N VAL A 69 1.24 4.03 -7.49
CA VAL A 69 1.53 3.55 -8.85
C VAL A 69 1.29 2.05 -8.85
N ILE A 70 0.19 1.63 -9.44
CA ILE A 70 -0.19 0.21 -9.58
C ILE A 70 0.40 -0.29 -10.90
N GLY A 71 1.29 -1.28 -10.84
CA GLY A 71 1.91 -1.85 -12.03
C GLY A 71 0.92 -2.68 -12.85
N GLU A 72 1.14 -2.72 -14.17
CA GLU A 72 0.28 -3.40 -15.15
C GLU A 72 0.07 -4.91 -14.91
N GLY A 73 0.98 -5.57 -14.19
CA GLY A 73 0.82 -6.99 -13.87
C GLY A 73 -0.17 -7.27 -12.73
N VAL A 74 -0.62 -6.25 -12.00
CA VAL A 74 -1.54 -6.41 -10.87
C VAL A 74 -2.95 -6.65 -11.38
N THR A 75 -3.58 -7.75 -10.95
CA THR A 75 -4.90 -8.17 -11.45
C THR A 75 -6.05 -7.90 -10.48
N THR A 76 -5.74 -7.77 -9.19
CA THR A 76 -6.71 -7.58 -8.11
C THR A 76 -6.14 -6.64 -7.06
N ILE A 77 -6.95 -5.70 -6.57
CA ILE A 77 -6.66 -4.91 -5.37
C ILE A 77 -7.33 -5.58 -4.17
N GLY A 78 -6.53 -5.90 -3.16
CA GLY A 78 -6.93 -6.72 -2.02
C GLY A 78 -7.77 -5.98 -0.99
N GLU A 79 -8.43 -6.75 -0.14
CA GLU A 79 -9.29 -6.24 0.93
C GLU A 79 -8.47 -5.37 1.88
N ASN A 80 -8.99 -4.20 2.26
CA ASN A 80 -8.32 -3.23 3.14
C ASN A 80 -6.90 -2.80 2.70
N ALA A 81 -6.48 -3.04 1.46
CA ALA A 81 -5.11 -2.81 0.99
C ALA A 81 -4.60 -1.38 1.23
N PHE A 82 -5.45 -0.38 1.03
CA PHE A 82 -5.12 1.03 1.22
C PHE A 82 -6.02 1.68 2.27
N ALA A 83 -6.68 0.90 3.13
CA ALA A 83 -7.58 1.45 4.13
C ALA A 83 -6.84 2.41 5.08
N GLY A 84 -7.44 3.59 5.32
CA GLY A 84 -6.91 4.64 6.18
C GLY A 84 -5.83 5.52 5.55
N CYS A 85 -5.60 5.45 4.23
CA CYS A 85 -4.64 6.32 3.55
C CYS A 85 -5.18 7.74 3.36
N GLU A 86 -5.35 8.48 4.46
CA GLU A 86 -5.94 9.83 4.50
C GLU A 86 -5.21 10.86 3.63
N ARG A 87 -3.96 10.63 3.21
CA ARG A 87 -3.19 11.59 2.39
C ARG A 87 -3.34 11.34 0.88
N LEU A 88 -4.02 10.27 0.49
CA LEU A 88 -4.25 9.90 -0.89
C LEU A 88 -5.41 10.74 -1.45
N VAL A 89 -5.17 11.43 -2.56
CA VAL A 89 -6.15 12.37 -3.17
C VAL A 89 -6.78 11.77 -4.43
N SER A 90 -5.99 11.06 -5.22
CA SER A 90 -6.46 10.36 -6.41
C SER A 90 -5.74 9.04 -6.63
N VAL A 91 -6.38 8.14 -7.38
CA VAL A 91 -5.82 6.85 -7.79
C VAL A 91 -6.20 6.55 -9.23
N THR A 92 -5.23 6.06 -10.00
CA THR A 92 -5.48 5.45 -11.31
C THR A 92 -5.37 3.93 -11.18
N ILE A 93 -6.44 3.23 -11.55
CA ILE A 93 -6.55 1.77 -11.57
C ILE A 93 -6.31 1.31 -13.02
N PRO A 94 -5.22 0.56 -13.29
CA PRO A 94 -4.86 0.17 -14.66
C PRO A 94 -5.83 -0.85 -15.25
N GLU A 95 -5.81 -0.98 -16.58
CA GLU A 95 -6.76 -1.80 -17.37
C GLU A 95 -6.79 -3.28 -16.94
N ASN A 96 -5.66 -3.78 -16.44
CA ASN A 96 -5.44 -5.17 -16.06
C ASN A 96 -6.11 -5.57 -14.74
N VAL A 97 -6.56 -4.59 -13.93
CA VAL A 97 -7.25 -4.86 -12.67
C VAL A 97 -8.71 -5.22 -12.96
N SER A 98 -9.04 -6.49 -12.71
CA SER A 98 -10.39 -7.05 -12.92
C SER A 98 -11.24 -7.07 -11.65
N ARG A 99 -10.64 -6.82 -10.47
CA ARG A 99 -11.32 -6.85 -9.18
C ARG A 99 -10.71 -5.91 -8.15
N ILE A 100 -11.58 -5.23 -7.41
CA ILE A 100 -11.23 -4.47 -6.21
C ILE A 100 -12.06 -5.04 -5.06
N GLU A 101 -11.39 -5.62 -4.06
CA GLU A 101 -12.06 -6.24 -2.93
C GLU A 101 -12.59 -5.20 -1.95
N SER A 102 -13.46 -5.64 -1.04
CA SER A 102 -14.16 -4.77 -0.10
C SER A 102 -13.20 -3.90 0.72
N HIS A 103 -13.63 -2.67 1.01
CA HIS A 103 -12.89 -1.74 1.86
C HIS A 103 -11.47 -1.39 1.41
N ALA A 104 -11.08 -1.68 0.15
CA ALA A 104 -9.73 -1.46 -0.34
C ALA A 104 -9.23 0.00 -0.14
N PHE A 105 -10.10 1.00 -0.23
CA PHE A 105 -9.81 2.41 0.06
C PHE A 105 -10.73 3.00 1.13
N ALA A 106 -11.22 2.17 2.06
CA ALA A 106 -12.03 2.66 3.19
C ALA A 106 -11.22 3.64 4.04
N TYR A 107 -11.86 4.68 4.60
CA TYR A 107 -11.22 5.70 5.44
C TYR A 107 -10.09 6.50 4.75
N CYS A 108 -10.06 6.51 3.41
CA CYS A 108 -9.21 7.42 2.64
C CYS A 108 -9.93 8.76 2.46
N ASP A 109 -10.13 9.52 3.53
CA ASP A 109 -11.10 10.63 3.55
C ASP A 109 -10.82 11.77 2.56
N ASN A 110 -9.58 11.94 2.11
CA ASN A 110 -9.22 12.92 1.07
C ASN A 110 -9.23 12.37 -0.35
N LEU A 111 -9.56 11.09 -0.55
CA LEU A 111 -9.65 10.47 -1.88
C LEU A 111 -10.90 11.00 -2.58
N SER A 112 -10.70 11.96 -3.48
CA SER A 112 -11.78 12.65 -4.19
C SER A 112 -12.01 12.09 -5.60
N GLU A 113 -11.02 11.44 -6.20
CA GLU A 113 -11.10 10.95 -7.58
C GLU A 113 -10.45 9.58 -7.74
N VAL A 114 -11.16 8.66 -8.40
CA VAL A 114 -10.60 7.40 -8.88
C VAL A 114 -10.87 7.27 -10.37
N ILE A 115 -9.80 7.07 -11.13
CA ILE A 115 -9.86 6.78 -12.56
C ILE A 115 -9.64 5.29 -12.75
N ILE A 116 -10.57 4.61 -13.41
CA ILE A 116 -10.49 3.19 -13.73
C ILE A 116 -10.31 3.06 -15.24
N GLU A 117 -9.14 2.61 -15.69
CA GLU A 117 -8.77 2.49 -17.11
C GLU A 117 -9.35 1.22 -17.77
N THR A 118 -10.50 0.75 -17.29
CA THR A 118 -11.23 -0.37 -17.89
C THR A 118 -12.73 -0.08 -17.91
N ALA A 119 -13.46 -0.86 -18.71
CA ALA A 119 -14.90 -0.73 -18.79
C ALA A 119 -15.57 -1.25 -17.51
N LYS A 120 -16.68 -0.61 -17.09
CA LYS A 120 -17.35 -0.88 -15.82
C LYS A 120 -17.78 -2.34 -15.66
N GLU A 121 -18.16 -3.00 -16.75
CA GLU A 121 -18.57 -4.41 -16.79
C GLU A 121 -17.41 -5.40 -16.67
N LYS A 122 -16.16 -4.95 -16.90
CA LYS A 122 -14.95 -5.79 -16.81
C LYS A 122 -14.35 -5.83 -15.41
N ILE A 123 -14.80 -4.96 -14.51
CA ILE A 123 -14.28 -4.85 -13.15
C ILE A 123 -15.34 -5.16 -12.09
N LYS A 124 -14.99 -6.02 -11.14
CA LYS A 124 -15.83 -6.32 -9.97
C LYS A 124 -15.38 -5.46 -8.79
N ILE A 125 -16.28 -4.64 -8.26
CA ILE A 125 -16.02 -3.75 -7.12
C ILE A 125 -16.76 -4.29 -5.90
N GLY A 126 -16.04 -4.52 -4.81
CA GLY A 126 -16.57 -4.96 -3.52
C GLY A 126 -17.39 -3.89 -2.79
N SER A 127 -17.80 -4.19 -1.56
CA SER A 127 -18.55 -3.24 -0.74
C SER A 127 -17.64 -2.22 -0.06
N GLY A 128 -18.10 -0.97 0.07
CA GLY A 128 -17.39 0.06 0.83
C GLY A 128 -15.98 0.39 0.31
N VAL A 129 -15.74 0.18 -0.99
CA VAL A 129 -14.40 0.30 -1.59
C VAL A 129 -13.89 1.73 -1.55
N PHE A 130 -14.72 2.70 -1.93
CA PHE A 130 -14.38 4.12 -2.01
C PHE A 130 -15.19 4.91 -0.96
N PRO A 131 -14.67 6.05 -0.46
CA PRO A 131 -15.41 6.92 0.45
C PRO A 131 -16.58 7.60 -0.28
N GLU A 132 -17.60 8.03 0.48
CA GLU A 132 -18.87 8.55 -0.06
C GLU A 132 -18.71 9.72 -1.02
N ASN A 133 -17.69 10.57 -0.81
CA ASN A 133 -17.44 11.78 -1.61
C ASN A 133 -16.46 11.57 -2.78
N CYS A 134 -16.10 10.33 -3.09
CA CYS A 134 -15.19 10.02 -4.20
C CYS A 134 -15.94 9.95 -5.53
N SER A 135 -15.47 10.71 -6.53
CA SER A 135 -15.90 10.55 -7.92
C SER A 135 -15.18 9.37 -8.57
N VAL A 136 -15.92 8.46 -9.22
CA VAL A 136 -15.35 7.31 -9.94
C VAL A 136 -15.61 7.49 -11.44
N VAL A 137 -14.53 7.58 -12.21
CA VAL A 137 -14.56 7.78 -13.66
C VAL A 137 -13.99 6.55 -14.35
N TYR A 138 -14.74 6.00 -15.32
CA TYR A 138 -14.29 4.89 -16.15
C TYR A 138 -13.77 5.43 -17.48
N LYS A 139 -12.56 5.04 -17.88
CA LYS A 139 -11.95 5.32 -19.18
C LYS A 139 -11.63 3.99 -19.83
N ALA A 140 -12.34 3.65 -20.89
CA ALA A 140 -12.00 2.51 -21.72
C ALA A 140 -11.31 3.02 -22.99
N HIS A 141 -10.17 2.43 -23.32
CA HIS A 141 -9.47 2.65 -24.58
C HIS A 141 -9.94 1.67 -25.65
#